data_AF-A0A4D6N7F3-F1
#
_entry.id   AF-A0A4D6N7F3-F1
#
_cell.length_a   1.000
_cell.length_b   1.000
_cell.length_c   1.000
_cell.angle_alpha   90.00
_cell.angle_beta   90.00
_cell.angle_gamma   90.00
#
_symmetry.space_group_name_H-M   'P 1'
#
loop_
_entity.id
_entity.type
_entity.pdbx_description
1 polymer ?
#
loop_
_entity_poly.entity_id
_entity_poly.type
_entity_poly.pdbx_seq_one_letter_code
_entity_poly.pdbx_strand_id
1 'polypeptide(L)'
;MSLEERLEWRRAIRQVLDKEPNVEEELEPEEKKKKLQKLMDDYSLVVDEDDPNWPEDADGWGFSLVWQDDNYIRPIKDIKTAEWEETVFKDISPLIVLVHNRYRRPKENEKIRDELEKAVHIIWNCRLPSPRCVAIDAVVETELVDALKVSVFPEIIFTKAGKILFRDKAIRTAEEWSKVMAYFYYGAAKPPCLNNVTFSQENIPSIVTNNPVS
;
A
#
# COMPACT_ATOMS: atom_id res chain seq x y z
N MET A 1 -22.46 -12.34 -23.05
CA MET A 1 -22.40 -10.94 -23.54
C MET A 1 -21.23 -10.79 -24.50
N SER A 2 -21.52 -10.38 -25.72
CA SER A 2 -20.52 -10.10 -26.74
C SER A 2 -19.81 -8.76 -26.48
N LEU A 3 -18.65 -8.55 -27.12
CA LEU A 3 -17.87 -7.32 -27.00
C LEU A 3 -18.64 -6.09 -27.50
N GLU A 4 -19.50 -6.29 -28.49
CA GLU A 4 -20.39 -5.28 -29.08
C GLU A 4 -21.41 -4.80 -28.03
N GLU A 5 -22.08 -5.73 -27.37
CA GLU A 5 -23.08 -5.44 -26.33
C GLU A 5 -22.48 -4.69 -25.14
N ARG A 6 -21.23 -5.02 -24.76
CA ARG A 6 -20.50 -4.32 -23.69
C ARG A 6 -20.13 -2.88 -24.09
N LEU A 7 -19.80 -2.64 -25.36
CA LEU A 7 -19.47 -1.30 -25.87
C LEU A 7 -20.72 -0.43 -25.97
N GLU A 8 -21.84 -1.01 -26.40
CA GLU A 8 -23.14 -0.33 -26.42
C GLU A 8 -23.60 0.02 -25.00
N TRP A 9 -23.45 -0.90 -24.05
CA TRP A 9 -23.72 -0.63 -22.64
C TRP A 9 -22.87 0.51 -22.08
N ARG A 10 -21.58 0.55 -22.40
CA ARG A 10 -20.69 1.65 -21.98
C ARG A 10 -21.09 2.99 -22.59
N ARG A 11 -21.53 3.00 -23.86
CA ARG A 11 -22.06 4.22 -24.51
C ARG A 11 -23.37 4.68 -23.89
N ALA A 12 -24.27 3.75 -23.57
CA ALA A 12 -25.54 4.06 -22.93
C ALA A 12 -25.33 4.66 -21.53
N ILE A 13 -24.47 4.05 -20.70
CA ILE A 13 -24.11 4.57 -19.37
C ILE A 13 -23.51 5.97 -19.48
N ARG A 14 -22.63 6.21 -20.46
CA ARG A 14 -22.03 7.53 -20.67
C ARG A 14 -23.07 8.59 -21.08
N GLN A 15 -24.04 8.24 -21.93
CA GLN A 15 -25.12 9.16 -22.30
C GLN A 15 -26.06 9.49 -21.13
N VAL A 16 -26.27 8.55 -20.20
CA VAL A 16 -27.09 8.80 -19.00
C VAL A 16 -26.34 9.73 -18.04
N LEU A 17 -25.05 9.50 -17.82
CA LEU A 17 -24.21 10.37 -16.98
C LEU A 17 -24.09 11.81 -17.51
N ASP A 18 -24.00 12.01 -18.83
CA ASP A 18 -23.96 13.36 -19.42
C ASP A 18 -25.33 14.06 -19.40
N LYS A 19 -26.43 13.31 -19.28
CA LYS A 19 -27.80 13.87 -19.21
C LYS A 19 -28.19 14.35 -17.80
N GLU A 20 -27.58 13.80 -16.76
CA GLU A 20 -27.80 14.25 -15.38
C GLU A 20 -26.49 14.82 -14.80
N PRO A 21 -26.19 16.11 -15.02
CA PRO A 21 -25.12 16.76 -14.31
C PRO A 21 -25.47 16.77 -12.82
N ASN A 22 -24.73 15.96 -12.06
CA ASN A 22 -24.66 15.88 -10.59
C ASN A 22 -25.43 16.99 -9.88
N VAL A 23 -26.74 16.78 -9.67
CA VAL A 23 -27.50 17.59 -8.74
C VAL A 23 -27.17 17.01 -7.37
N GLU A 24 -26.20 17.62 -6.70
CA GLU A 24 -26.05 17.49 -5.25
C GLU A 24 -27.28 18.13 -4.60
N GLU A 25 -28.40 17.41 -4.65
CA GLU A 25 -29.58 17.75 -3.89
C GLU A 25 -29.20 17.49 -2.43
N GLU A 26 -28.94 18.58 -1.69
CA GLU A 26 -28.72 18.56 -0.24
C GLU A 26 -30.01 18.09 0.45
N LEU A 27 -30.25 16.78 0.40
CA LEU A 27 -31.37 16.16 1.08
C LEU A 27 -30.97 15.94 2.54
N GLU A 28 -31.82 16.44 3.44
CA GLU A 28 -31.76 16.28 4.89
C GLU A 28 -31.53 14.80 5.28
N PRO A 29 -30.75 14.53 6.34
CA PRO A 29 -30.30 13.18 6.70
C PRO A 29 -31.43 12.19 6.98
N GLU A 30 -32.58 12.65 7.47
CA GLU A 30 -33.78 11.82 7.66
C GLU A 30 -34.36 11.30 6.34
N GLU A 31 -34.34 12.09 5.26
CA GLU A 31 -34.87 11.66 3.96
C GLU A 31 -33.94 10.65 3.28
N LYS A 32 -32.62 10.82 3.45
CA LYS A 32 -31.62 9.85 3.00
C LYS A 32 -31.82 8.49 3.69
N LYS A 33 -32.05 8.49 5.01
CA LYS A 33 -32.38 7.26 5.75
C LYS A 33 -33.65 6.60 5.23
N LYS A 34 -34.69 7.39 4.95
CA LYS A 34 -35.98 6.86 4.48
C LYS A 34 -35.88 6.30 3.05
N LYS A 35 -35.12 6.94 2.16
CA LYS A 35 -34.81 6.42 0.82
C LYS A 35 -33.97 5.15 0.89
N LEU A 36 -32.95 5.11 1.74
CA LEU A 36 -32.11 3.93 1.91
C LEU A 36 -32.91 2.75 2.46
N GLN A 37 -33.75 2.97 3.46
CA GLN A 37 -34.63 1.94 4.01
C GLN A 37 -35.58 1.39 2.95
N LYS A 38 -36.19 2.28 2.15
CA LYS A 38 -37.06 1.86 1.04
C LYS A 38 -36.30 1.03 0.00
N LEU A 39 -35.04 1.38 -0.27
CA LEU A 39 -34.20 0.65 -1.23
C LEU A 39 -33.80 -0.73 -0.72
N MET A 40 -33.57 -0.86 0.59
CA MET A 40 -33.31 -2.15 1.25
C MET A 40 -34.56 -3.06 1.24
N ASP A 41 -35.75 -2.47 1.36
CA ASP A 41 -37.01 -3.23 1.32
C ASP A 41 -37.38 -3.62 -0.14
N ASP A 42 -37.15 -2.75 -1.11
CA ASP A 42 -37.39 -3.02 -2.54
C ASP A 42 -36.39 -4.07 -3.10
N TYR A 43 -35.16 -4.12 -2.56
CA TYR A 43 -34.14 -5.11 -2.90
C TYR A 43 -33.86 -6.06 -1.73
N SER A 44 -34.86 -6.88 -1.39
CA SER A 44 -34.68 -7.98 -0.45
C SER A 44 -33.54 -8.89 -0.90
N LEU A 45 -32.45 -8.94 -0.12
CA LEU A 45 -31.27 -9.77 -0.39
C LEU A 45 -31.65 -11.26 -0.30
N VAL A 46 -32.00 -11.85 -1.44
CA VAL A 46 -32.09 -13.30 -1.59
C VAL A 46 -30.68 -13.80 -1.91
N VAL A 47 -30.03 -14.38 -0.91
CA VAL A 47 -28.80 -15.17 -1.10
C VAL A 47 -29.22 -16.62 -0.93
N ASP A 48 -29.60 -17.27 -2.03
CA ASP A 48 -29.75 -18.72 -2.04
C ASP A 48 -28.34 -19.30 -2.22
N GLU A 49 -27.87 -20.12 -1.26
CA GLU A 49 -26.49 -20.65 -1.22
C GLU A 49 -26.15 -21.61 -2.37
N ASP A 50 -27.11 -21.97 -3.21
CA ASP A 50 -26.98 -22.92 -4.32
C ASP A 50 -27.32 -22.28 -5.69
N ASP A 51 -26.88 -21.04 -5.98
CA ASP A 51 -26.98 -20.47 -7.34
C ASP A 51 -25.94 -21.14 -8.27
N PRO A 52 -26.34 -22.01 -9.21
CA PRO A 52 -25.43 -22.71 -10.10
C PRO A 52 -24.89 -21.81 -11.23
N ASN A 53 -25.32 -20.56 -11.30
CA ASN A 53 -24.84 -19.54 -12.23
C ASN A 53 -23.81 -18.61 -11.57
N TRP A 54 -23.37 -18.93 -10.35
CA TRP A 54 -22.26 -18.26 -9.68
C TRP A 54 -20.98 -18.42 -10.51
N PRO A 55 -20.29 -17.33 -10.88
CA PRO A 55 -19.09 -17.41 -11.70
C PRO A 55 -17.99 -18.24 -11.00
N GLU A 56 -17.42 -19.25 -11.66
CA GLU A 56 -16.30 -20.03 -11.10
C GLU A 56 -15.03 -19.20 -10.86
N ASP A 57 -14.94 -17.99 -11.45
CA ASP A 57 -13.86 -17.02 -11.22
C ASP A 57 -14.14 -16.04 -10.06
N ALA A 58 -15.32 -16.14 -9.43
CA ALA A 58 -15.59 -15.46 -8.18
C ALA A 58 -14.98 -16.26 -7.03
N ASP A 59 -13.65 -16.14 -6.89
CA ASP A 59 -12.94 -16.54 -5.67
C ASP A 59 -13.72 -15.99 -4.47
N GLY A 60 -14.15 -16.89 -3.58
CA GLY A 60 -14.96 -16.62 -2.40
C GLY A 60 -14.32 -15.62 -1.44
N TRP A 61 -14.34 -14.35 -1.83
CA TRP A 61 -14.09 -13.22 -0.97
C TRP A 61 -15.40 -12.99 -0.24
N GLY A 62 -15.58 -13.77 0.83
CA GLY A 62 -16.51 -13.42 1.89
C GLY A 62 -16.33 -11.93 2.17
N PHE A 63 -17.41 -11.18 2.02
CA PHE A 63 -17.52 -9.78 2.34
C PHE A 63 -17.14 -9.58 3.81
N SER A 64 -15.84 -9.51 4.09
CA SER A 64 -15.35 -8.71 5.21
C SER A 64 -15.65 -7.30 4.80
N LEU A 65 -16.73 -6.76 5.35
CA LEU A 65 -17.13 -5.36 5.26
C LEU A 65 -16.00 -4.51 5.86
N VAL A 66 -14.90 -4.34 5.12
CA VAL A 66 -13.91 -3.30 5.39
C VAL A 66 -14.62 -2.02 4.98
N TRP A 67 -14.97 -1.21 5.98
CA TRP A 67 -15.64 0.06 5.78
C TRP A 67 -14.89 0.85 4.72
N GLN A 68 -15.60 1.32 3.67
CA GLN A 68 -14.99 2.01 2.52
C GLN A 68 -14.23 3.30 2.90
N ASP A 69 -14.33 3.74 4.16
CA ASP A 69 -13.60 4.88 4.72
C ASP A 69 -12.18 4.54 5.25
N ASP A 70 -11.82 3.26 5.42
CA ASP A 70 -10.48 2.86 5.90
C ASP A 70 -9.43 2.72 4.76
N ASN A 71 -9.84 2.92 3.51
CA ASN A 71 -8.94 2.93 2.35
C ASN A 71 -8.02 4.19 2.30
N TYR A 72 -8.08 5.05 3.32
CA TYR A 72 -7.28 6.28 3.42
C TYR A 72 -5.83 6.02 3.90
N ILE A 73 -5.57 4.89 4.58
CA ILE A 73 -4.23 4.58 5.09
C ILE A 73 -3.52 3.68 4.09
N ARG A 74 -2.95 4.26 3.03
CA ARG A 74 -1.93 3.53 2.27
C ARG A 74 -0.77 3.21 3.23
N PRO A 75 -0.46 1.94 3.50
CA PRO A 75 0.61 1.59 4.44
C PRO A 75 1.97 2.08 3.97
N ILE A 76 2.13 2.27 2.65
CA ILE A 76 3.35 2.78 2.01
C ILE A 76 3.10 4.21 1.52
N LYS A 77 3.83 5.18 2.09
CA LYS A 77 3.81 6.59 1.64
C LYS A 77 4.98 6.86 0.69
N ASP A 78 4.69 7.38 -0.50
CA ASP A 78 5.74 7.88 -1.39
C ASP A 78 6.28 9.22 -0.84
N ILE A 79 7.60 9.33 -0.69
CA ILE A 79 8.26 10.52 -0.11
C ILE A 79 9.23 11.15 -1.10
N LYS A 80 9.47 12.45 -0.93
CA LYS A 80 10.48 13.22 -1.67
C LYS A 80 11.67 13.54 -0.77
N THR A 81 12.80 13.94 -1.36
CA THR A 81 14.01 14.32 -0.61
C THR A 81 13.74 15.43 0.43
N ALA A 82 12.85 16.38 0.14
CA ALA A 82 12.50 17.44 1.08
C ALA A 82 11.83 16.93 2.38
N GLU A 83 11.11 15.81 2.32
CA GLU A 83 10.45 15.19 3.48
C GLU A 83 11.33 14.14 4.15
N TRP A 84 12.49 13.79 3.59
CA TRP A 84 13.38 12.75 4.09
C TRP A 84 13.85 13.05 5.51
N GLU A 85 14.36 14.26 5.74
CA GLU A 85 14.93 14.59 7.05
C GLU A 85 13.88 14.56 8.16
N GLU A 86 12.68 15.07 7.87
CA GLU A 86 11.56 15.04 8.79
C GLU A 86 11.11 13.61 9.09
N THR A 87 10.97 12.77 8.06
CA THR A 87 10.46 11.40 8.22
C THR A 87 11.44 10.46 8.93
N VAL A 88 12.74 10.68 8.77
CA VAL A 88 13.78 9.80 9.32
C VAL A 88 14.29 10.26 10.68
N PHE A 89 14.52 11.57 10.88
CA PHE A 89 15.23 12.08 12.05
C PHE A 89 14.32 12.69 13.11
N LYS A 90 13.12 13.19 12.77
CA LYS A 90 12.18 13.68 13.80
C LYS A 90 11.49 12.53 14.52
N ASP A 91 11.13 11.47 13.77
CA ASP A 91 10.44 10.31 14.31
C ASP A 91 11.42 9.14 14.51
N ILE A 92 11.65 8.74 15.76
CA ILE A 92 12.47 7.56 16.10
C ILE A 92 11.77 6.22 15.86
N SER A 93 10.56 6.26 15.28
CA SER A 93 9.74 5.09 14.96
C SER A 93 10.42 4.19 13.93
N PRO A 94 10.16 2.87 13.96
CA PRO A 94 10.68 1.94 12.96
C PRO A 94 10.18 2.32 11.56
N LEU A 95 11.11 2.44 10.62
CA LEU A 95 10.86 2.91 9.26
C LEU A 95 11.45 1.95 8.25
N ILE A 96 10.64 1.52 7.30
CA ILE A 96 11.04 0.68 6.17
C ILE A 96 11.03 1.55 4.92
N VAL A 97 12.15 1.55 4.21
CA VAL A 97 12.34 2.34 2.99
C VAL A 97 12.39 1.40 1.80
N LEU A 98 11.43 1.52 0.89
CA LEU A 98 11.41 0.82 -0.40
C LEU A 98 11.98 1.74 -1.47
N VAL A 99 13.14 1.40 -2.01
CA VAL A 99 13.72 2.12 -3.15
C VAL A 99 13.40 1.37 -4.42
N HIS A 100 12.55 1.94 -5.26
CA HIS A 100 12.13 1.35 -6.53
C HIS A 100 12.58 2.21 -7.71
N ASN A 101 12.64 1.62 -8.91
CA ASN A 101 13.01 2.35 -10.12
C ASN A 101 11.98 2.08 -11.21
N ARG A 102 11.24 3.12 -11.63
CA ARG A 102 10.11 2.98 -12.57
C ARG A 102 10.45 2.25 -13.88
N TYR A 103 11.68 2.36 -14.36
CA TYR A 103 12.10 1.78 -15.64
C TYR A 103 12.87 0.46 -15.50
N ARG A 104 13.36 0.13 -14.30
CA ARG A 104 14.06 -1.13 -14.03
C ARG A 104 13.15 -2.11 -13.30
N ARG A 105 12.95 -3.28 -13.91
CA ARG A 105 12.21 -4.41 -13.31
C ARG A 105 10.81 -4.02 -12.80
N PRO A 106 9.93 -3.43 -13.64
CA PRO A 106 8.63 -2.93 -13.21
C PRO A 106 7.75 -4.01 -12.56
N LYS A 107 7.76 -5.24 -13.09
CA LYS A 107 7.03 -6.37 -12.51
C LYS A 107 7.50 -6.74 -11.11
N GLU A 108 8.82 -6.66 -10.87
CA GLU A 108 9.38 -6.94 -9.54
C GLU A 108 9.05 -5.82 -8.56
N ASN A 109 9.05 -4.56 -9.02
CA ASN A 109 8.68 -3.41 -8.18
C ASN A 109 7.23 -3.50 -7.69
N GLU A 110 6.28 -3.81 -8.60
CA GLU A 110 4.87 -4.01 -8.23
C GLU A 110 4.73 -5.18 -7.26
N LYS A 111 5.32 -6.33 -7.59
CA LYS A 111 5.27 -7.51 -6.72
C LYS A 111 5.84 -7.25 -5.33
N ILE A 112 6.98 -6.55 -5.24
CA ILE A 112 7.58 -6.19 -3.94
C ILE A 112 6.66 -5.24 -3.17
N ARG A 113 6.06 -4.25 -3.83
CA ARG A 113 5.14 -3.32 -3.18
C ARG A 113 3.94 -4.07 -2.60
N ASP A 114 3.29 -4.90 -3.40
CA ASP A 114 2.12 -5.69 -2.98
C ASP A 114 2.43 -6.63 -1.81
N GLU A 115 3.55 -7.35 -1.88
CA GLU A 115 3.98 -8.26 -0.81
C GLU A 115 4.37 -7.50 0.47
N LEU A 116 4.90 -6.28 0.35
CA LEU A 116 5.22 -5.42 1.49
C LEU A 116 3.93 -4.89 2.15
N GLU A 117 2.94 -4.48 1.36
CA GLU A 117 1.62 -4.08 1.87
C GLU A 117 0.94 -5.23 2.60
N LYS A 118 0.94 -6.44 2.02
CA LYS A 118 0.43 -7.64 2.70
C LYS A 118 1.18 -7.93 4.01
N ALA A 119 2.51 -7.77 4.04
CA ALA A 119 3.29 -7.97 5.26
C ALA A 119 2.88 -7.00 6.38
N VAL A 120 2.59 -5.73 6.04
CA VAL A 120 2.08 -4.74 6.99
C VAL A 120 0.70 -5.16 7.53
N HIS A 121 -0.20 -5.63 6.67
CA HIS A 121 -1.50 -6.15 7.11
C HIS A 121 -1.36 -7.35 8.05
N ILE A 122 -0.40 -8.25 7.81
CA ILE A 122 -0.11 -9.38 8.74
C ILE A 122 0.28 -8.84 10.12
N ILE A 123 1.13 -7.81 10.19
CA ILE A 123 1.52 -7.17 11.45
C ILE A 123 0.31 -6.55 12.16
N TRP A 124 -0.61 -5.91 11.43
CA TRP A 124 -1.86 -5.37 11.98
C TRP A 124 -2.74 -6.48 12.57
N ASN A 125 -2.87 -7.61 11.85
CA ASN A 125 -3.61 -8.78 12.34
C ASN A 125 -2.98 -9.36 13.62
N CYS A 126 -1.66 -9.25 13.77
CA CYS A 126 -0.95 -9.62 15.00
C CYS A 126 -1.09 -8.59 16.15
N ARG A 127 -1.87 -7.50 15.98
CA ARG A 127 -2.05 -6.40 16.94
C ARG A 127 -0.75 -5.73 17.36
N LEU A 128 0.26 -5.74 16.49
CA LEU A 128 1.54 -5.09 16.71
C LEU A 128 1.52 -3.67 16.11
N PRO A 129 2.22 -2.69 16.72
CA PRO A 129 2.23 -1.33 16.22
C PRO A 129 3.00 -1.27 14.90
N SER A 130 2.30 -0.97 13.81
CA SER A 130 2.84 -1.01 12.45
C SER A 130 4.12 -0.19 12.27
N PRO A 131 5.14 -0.71 11.55
CA PRO A 131 6.24 0.13 11.12
C PRO A 131 5.75 1.08 10.02
N ARG A 132 6.36 2.26 9.96
CA ARG A 132 6.11 3.18 8.84
C ARG A 132 6.79 2.63 7.60
N CYS A 133 6.09 2.56 6.48
CA CYS A 133 6.69 2.20 5.20
C CYS A 133 6.69 3.42 4.28
N VAL A 134 7.84 3.70 3.67
CA VAL A 134 8.00 4.77 2.69
C VAL A 134 8.57 4.23 1.40
N ALA A 135 8.18 4.82 0.27
CA ALA A 135 8.70 4.48 -1.05
C ALA A 135 9.42 5.68 -1.66
N ILE A 136 10.56 5.41 -2.31
CA ILE A 136 11.40 6.39 -3.00
C ILE A 136 11.52 5.97 -4.46
N ASP A 137 11.20 6.90 -5.38
CA ASP A 137 11.41 6.71 -6.81
C ASP A 137 12.84 7.11 -7.18
N ALA A 138 13.66 6.12 -7.52
CA ALA A 138 15.06 6.30 -7.88
C ALA A 138 15.30 7.11 -9.16
N VAL A 139 14.26 7.30 -9.99
CA VAL A 139 14.35 8.14 -11.19
C VAL A 139 14.25 9.62 -10.83
N VAL A 140 13.47 9.94 -9.80
CA VAL A 140 13.19 11.32 -9.38
C VAL A 140 14.18 11.76 -8.31
N GLU A 141 14.40 10.93 -7.29
CA GLU A 141 15.16 11.27 -6.08
C GLU A 141 16.60 10.71 -6.17
N THR A 142 17.33 11.12 -7.21
CA THR A 142 18.67 10.58 -7.52
C THR A 142 19.70 10.85 -6.43
N GLU A 143 19.65 12.03 -5.79
CA GLU A 143 20.56 12.42 -4.70
C GLU A 143 20.38 11.52 -3.48
N LEU A 144 19.14 11.20 -3.13
CA LEU A 144 18.81 10.33 -2.00
C LEU A 144 19.24 8.88 -2.27
N VAL A 145 19.06 8.40 -3.49
CA VAL A 145 19.54 7.08 -3.90
C VAL A 145 21.07 6.97 -3.85
N ASP A 146 21.77 8.02 -4.30
CA ASP A 146 23.24 8.07 -4.25
C ASP A 146 23.74 8.14 -2.80
N ALA A 147 23.11 8.96 -1.96
CA ALA A 147 23.42 9.05 -0.54
C ALA A 147 23.20 7.71 0.18
N LEU A 148 22.11 7.00 -0.13
CA LEU A 148 21.82 5.66 0.38
C LEU A 148 22.73 4.59 -0.24
N LYS A 149 23.50 4.91 -1.28
CA LYS A 149 24.39 3.99 -2.03
C LYS A 149 23.66 2.76 -2.58
N VAL A 150 22.43 2.96 -3.04
CA VAL A 150 21.59 1.88 -3.60
C VAL A 150 22.00 1.65 -5.06
N SER A 151 22.33 0.39 -5.39
CA SER A 151 22.77 0.00 -6.74
C SER A 151 21.87 -1.03 -7.41
N VAL A 152 21.02 -1.70 -6.62
CA VAL A 152 20.08 -2.72 -7.08
C VAL A 152 18.66 -2.23 -6.83
N PHE A 153 17.74 -2.52 -7.74
CA PHE A 153 16.34 -2.15 -7.61
C PHE A 153 15.46 -3.35 -7.95
N PRO A 154 14.34 -3.55 -7.22
CA PRO A 154 13.98 -2.88 -5.97
C PRO A 154 14.88 -3.29 -4.78
N GLU A 155 15.13 -2.37 -3.84
CA GLU A 155 15.88 -2.63 -2.60
C GLU A 155 15.08 -2.12 -1.39
N ILE A 156 14.95 -2.94 -0.35
CA ILE A 156 14.27 -2.59 0.90
C ILE A 156 15.31 -2.34 1.98
N ILE A 157 15.16 -1.24 2.71
CA ILE A 157 16.08 -0.84 3.77
C ILE A 157 15.29 -0.73 5.07
N PHE A 158 15.71 -1.50 6.08
CA PHE A 158 15.16 -1.47 7.42
C PHE A 158 15.93 -0.45 8.25
N THR A 159 15.21 0.48 8.85
CA THR A 159 15.80 1.56 9.62
C THR A 159 15.13 1.73 10.97
N LYS A 160 15.90 2.15 11.97
CA LYS A 160 15.41 2.43 13.32
C LYS A 160 16.29 3.51 13.95
N ALA A 161 15.67 4.56 14.49
CA ALA A 161 16.35 5.64 15.20
C ALA A 161 17.56 6.22 14.42
N GLY A 162 17.36 6.58 13.15
CA GLY A 162 18.42 7.19 12.33
C GLY A 162 19.52 6.24 11.85
N LYS A 163 19.37 4.92 12.06
CA LYS A 163 20.34 3.89 11.63
C LYS A 163 19.72 2.89 10.68
N ILE A 164 20.48 2.50 9.67
CA ILE A 164 20.20 1.37 8.78
C ILE A 164 20.59 0.09 9.52
N LEU A 165 19.62 -0.80 9.70
CA LEU A 165 19.81 -2.09 10.37
C LEU A 165 20.09 -3.21 9.37
N PHE A 166 19.40 -3.19 8.22
CA PHE A 166 19.46 -4.25 7.24
C PHE A 166 19.02 -3.74 5.88
N ARG A 167 19.66 -4.26 4.83
CA ARG A 167 19.34 -3.98 3.43
C ARG A 167 19.02 -5.30 2.74
N ASP A 168 17.89 -5.31 2.07
CA ASP A 168 17.37 -6.50 1.43
C ASP A 168 17.16 -6.30 -0.06
N LYS A 169 17.84 -7.13 -0.84
CA LYS A 169 17.85 -7.10 -2.32
C LYS A 169 17.06 -8.25 -2.94
N ALA A 170 16.54 -9.15 -2.13
CA ALA A 170 15.81 -10.32 -2.61
C ALA A 170 14.30 -10.11 -2.47
N ILE A 171 13.57 -10.61 -3.46
CA ILE A 171 12.10 -10.65 -3.47
C ILE A 171 11.69 -11.76 -2.49
N ARG A 172 10.97 -11.38 -1.44
CA ARG A 172 10.44 -12.29 -0.41
C ARG A 172 8.92 -12.24 -0.39
N THR A 173 8.32 -13.22 0.28
CA THR A 173 6.87 -13.21 0.52
C THR A 173 6.50 -12.32 1.72
N ALA A 174 5.22 -11.96 1.80
CA ALA A 174 4.67 -11.19 2.91
C ALA A 174 4.93 -11.85 4.29
N GLU A 175 4.88 -13.19 4.36
CA GLU A 175 5.18 -13.92 5.59
C GLU A 175 6.65 -13.81 6.00
N GLU A 176 7.56 -13.87 5.03
CA GLU A 176 8.99 -13.71 5.33
C GLU A 176 9.29 -12.28 5.75
N TRP A 177 8.74 -11.28 5.06
CA TRP A 177 8.93 -9.88 5.43
C TRP A 177 8.32 -9.55 6.79
N SER A 178 7.11 -10.02 7.10
CA SER A 178 6.53 -9.80 8.43
C SER A 178 7.41 -10.40 9.55
N LYS A 179 7.99 -11.59 9.34
CA LYS A 179 8.95 -12.17 10.30
C LYS A 179 10.25 -11.34 10.40
N VAL A 180 10.76 -10.83 9.29
CA VAL A 180 11.95 -9.94 9.27
C VAL A 180 11.66 -8.62 10.00
N MET A 181 10.51 -7.99 9.73
CA MET A 181 10.03 -6.80 10.45
C MET A 181 9.95 -7.08 11.94
N ALA A 182 9.35 -8.21 12.32
CA ALA A 182 9.17 -8.56 13.71
C ALA A 182 10.49 -8.81 14.44
N TYR A 183 11.47 -9.40 13.77
CA TYR A 183 12.82 -9.57 14.30
C TYR A 183 13.48 -8.21 14.62
N PHE A 184 13.47 -7.27 13.67
CA PHE A 184 14.15 -5.97 13.85
C PHE A 184 13.43 -4.99 14.78
N TYR A 185 12.09 -5.00 14.77
CA TYR A 185 11.31 -3.98 15.47
C TYR A 185 10.71 -4.44 16.79
N TYR A 186 10.27 -5.71 16.88
CA TYR A 186 9.58 -6.24 18.06
C TYR A 186 10.39 -7.31 18.81
N GLY A 187 11.61 -7.63 18.36
CA GLY A 187 12.48 -8.60 19.02
C GLY A 187 12.02 -10.07 18.87
N ALA A 188 11.32 -10.39 17.78
CA ALA A 188 10.92 -11.76 17.48
C ALA A 188 12.13 -12.68 17.19
N ALA A 189 11.89 -13.98 17.02
CA ALA A 189 12.93 -14.93 16.65
C ALA A 189 13.50 -14.65 15.24
N LYS A 190 14.80 -14.89 15.06
CA LYS A 190 15.48 -14.69 13.77
C LYS A 190 14.88 -15.62 12.70
N PRO A 191 14.33 -15.10 11.59
CA PRO A 191 13.81 -15.93 10.52
C PRO A 191 14.93 -16.64 9.74
N PRO A 192 14.67 -17.82 9.16
CA PRO A 192 15.66 -18.61 8.45
C PRO A 192 16.23 -17.89 7.22
N CYS A 193 15.45 -17.01 6.59
CA CYS A 193 15.87 -16.19 5.44
C CYS A 193 16.96 -15.16 5.78
N LEU A 194 17.31 -14.99 7.07
CA LEU A 194 18.39 -14.12 7.54
C LEU A 194 19.62 -14.89 8.07
N ASN A 195 19.62 -16.24 8.02
CA ASN A 195 20.68 -17.03 8.65
C ASN A 195 22.08 -16.75 8.08
N ASN A 196 22.18 -16.55 6.77
CA ASN A 196 23.44 -16.32 6.07
C ASN A 196 23.74 -14.84 5.79
N VAL A 197 23.01 -13.92 6.42
CA VAL A 197 23.13 -12.49 6.14
C VAL A 197 23.98 -11.81 7.20
N THR A 198 25.02 -11.10 6.76
CA THR A 198 25.81 -10.19 7.59
C THR A 198 25.04 -8.89 7.81
N PHE A 199 24.81 -8.53 9.07
CA PHE A 199 24.22 -7.23 9.42
C PHE A 199 25.33 -6.19 9.58
N SER A 200 25.37 -5.18 8.72
CA SER A 200 26.14 -3.95 8.95
C SER A 200 25.20 -2.86 9.44
N GLN A 201 25.48 -2.31 10.63
CA GLN A 201 24.80 -1.09 11.07
C GLN A 201 25.49 0.11 10.44
N GLU A 202 24.75 0.86 9.63
CA GLU A 202 25.21 2.07 8.96
C GLU A 202 24.37 3.26 9.44
N ASN A 203 24.97 4.44 9.54
CA ASN A 203 24.18 5.65 9.81
C ASN A 203 23.38 6.01 8.56
N ILE A 204 22.13 6.45 8.75
CA ILE A 204 21.33 6.97 7.65
C ILE A 204 21.94 8.31 7.21
N PRO A 205 22.14 8.55 5.91
CA PRO A 205 22.65 9.82 5.41
C PRO A 205 21.66 10.97 5.68
N SER A 206 22.16 12.08 6.21
CA SER A 206 21.47 13.37 6.21
C SER A 206 21.66 14.05 4.85
N ILE A 207 20.60 14.62 4.29
CA ILE A 207 20.67 15.34 3.02
C ILE A 207 20.27 16.77 3.31
N VAL A 208 21.29 17.63 3.45
CA VAL A 208 21.06 19.07 3.63
C VAL A 208 20.48 19.61 2.34
N THR A 209 19.19 19.93 2.34
CA THR A 209 18.59 20.74 1.28
C THR A 209 19.17 22.14 1.41
N ASN A 210 20.21 22.43 0.63
CA ASN A 210 20.66 23.81 0.45
C ASN A 210 19.55 24.54 -0.31
N ASN A 211 18.60 25.11 0.42
CA ASN A 211 17.77 26.18 -0.12
C ASN A 211 18.71 27.36 -0.37
N PRO A 212 18.98 27.77 -1.62
CA PRO A 212 19.61 29.06 -1.84
C PRO A 212 18.55 30.10 -1.46
N VAL A 213 18.66 30.62 -0.24
CA VAL A 213 17.95 31.83 0.15
C VAL A 213 18.44 32.93 -0.79
N SER A 214 17.50 33.45 -1.57
CA SER A 214 17.70 34.49 -2.59
C SER A 214 18.30 35.77 -2.03
#